data_AF-H0F1Y4-F1
#
_entry.id   AF-H0F1Y4-F1
#
_cell.length_a   1.000
_cell.length_b   1.000
_cell.length_c   1.000
_cell.angle_alpha   90.00
_cell.angle_beta   90.00
_cell.angle_gamma   90.00
#
_symmetry.space_group_name_H-M   'P 1'
#
loop_
_entity.id
_entity.type
_entity.pdbx_description
1 polymer ?
#
loop_
_entity_poly.entity_id
_entity_poly.type
_entity_poly.pdbx_seq_one_letter_code
_entity_poly.pdbx_strand_id
1 'polypeptide(L)'
;MSASAMTETASDVLAYTRLLDDTLLHLAVLEHSSELGPIHAWRARCVALLSAFDDGVRELALTAPEVRQLRLSHALLLDDATLSAIPAALAGEWAAASLCRVELGEPDAGKVVLEDMDALAAEPAATAAWLHWYASLLTAGLFRRSAETGARKRKLIDQLWSLWPARFEGAGKS
;
A
#
# COMPACT_ATOMS: atom_id res chain seq x y z
N MET A 1 -32.76 0.85 -0.85
CA MET A 1 -31.73 1.82 -1.27
C MET A 1 -30.79 1.09 -2.20
N SER A 2 -30.87 1.38 -3.50
CA SER A 2 -30.13 0.65 -4.54
C SER A 2 -28.64 0.97 -4.44
N ALA A 3 -27.83 -0.03 -4.13
CA ALA A 3 -26.41 0.00 -4.43
C ALA A 3 -26.29 -0.06 -5.96
N SER A 4 -25.94 1.06 -6.59
CA SER A 4 -25.36 0.98 -7.92
C SER A 4 -24.06 0.21 -7.74
N ALA A 5 -24.04 -1.03 -8.21
CA ALA A 5 -22.79 -1.74 -8.44
C ALA A 5 -22.03 -0.94 -9.50
N MET A 6 -21.25 0.05 -9.06
CA MET A 6 -20.33 0.76 -9.93
C MET A 6 -19.46 -0.30 -10.57
N THR A 7 -19.59 -0.42 -11.88
CA THR A 7 -18.81 -1.36 -12.67
C THR A 7 -17.40 -0.82 -12.72
N GLU A 8 -16.62 -1.19 -11.72
CA GLU A 8 -15.21 -0.86 -11.64
C GLU A 8 -14.48 -1.50 -12.82
N THR A 9 -13.63 -0.70 -13.45
CA THR A 9 -13.05 -1.06 -14.74
C THR A 9 -11.60 -1.51 -14.56
N ALA A 10 -11.06 -2.19 -15.58
CA ALA A 10 -9.61 -2.43 -15.67
C ALA A 10 -8.78 -1.13 -15.53
N SER A 11 -9.38 0.02 -15.85
CA SER A 11 -8.75 1.34 -15.74
C SER A 11 -8.47 1.73 -14.29
N ASP A 12 -9.33 1.35 -13.35
CA ASP A 12 -9.19 1.74 -11.93
C ASP A 12 -8.05 0.97 -11.29
N VAL A 13 -7.90 -0.31 -11.64
CA VAL A 13 -6.76 -1.12 -11.19
C VAL A 13 -5.45 -0.55 -11.73
N LEU A 14 -5.39 -0.25 -13.03
CA LEU A 14 -4.20 0.35 -13.66
C LEU A 14 -3.86 1.72 -13.06
N ALA A 15 -4.86 2.51 -12.69
CA ALA A 15 -4.64 3.79 -12.02
C ALA A 15 -3.96 3.58 -10.65
N TYR A 16 -4.43 2.63 -9.86
CA TYR A 16 -3.83 2.29 -8.57
C TYR A 16 -2.43 1.69 -8.70
N THR A 17 -2.16 0.90 -9.75
CA THR A 17 -0.80 0.41 -10.04
C THR A 17 0.18 1.57 -10.23
N ARG A 18 -0.20 2.56 -11.04
CA ARG A 18 0.67 3.71 -11.38
C ARG A 18 1.04 4.57 -10.17
N LEU A 19 0.17 4.62 -9.16
CA LEU A 19 0.46 5.33 -7.91
C LEU A 19 1.68 4.75 -7.16
N LEU A 20 2.04 3.49 -7.41
CA LEU A 20 3.13 2.80 -6.73
C LEU A 20 4.38 2.63 -7.59
N ASP A 21 4.34 2.86 -8.90
CA ASP A 21 5.45 2.55 -9.82
C ASP A 21 6.80 3.11 -9.34
N ASP A 22 6.83 4.40 -9.01
CA ASP A 22 8.03 5.07 -8.51
C ASP A 22 8.51 4.51 -7.18
N THR A 23 7.58 4.19 -6.27
CA THR A 23 7.90 3.59 -4.97
C THR A 23 8.47 2.19 -5.16
N LEU A 24 7.82 1.35 -5.95
CA LEU A 24 8.26 -0.02 -6.22
C LEU A 24 9.65 -0.04 -6.86
N LEU A 25 9.92 0.88 -7.79
CA LEU A 25 11.25 1.04 -8.37
C LEU A 25 12.30 1.37 -7.30
N HIS A 26 11.99 2.29 -6.37
CA HIS A 26 12.92 2.68 -5.31
C HIS A 26 13.14 1.58 -4.28
N LEU A 27 12.10 0.83 -3.94
CA LEU A 27 12.22 -0.32 -3.05
C LEU A 27 13.04 -1.45 -3.69
N ALA A 28 12.88 -1.67 -4.99
CA ALA A 28 13.70 -2.64 -5.73
C ALA A 28 15.18 -2.22 -5.75
N VAL A 29 15.47 -0.94 -5.99
CA VAL A 29 16.85 -0.39 -5.91
C VAL A 29 17.40 -0.56 -4.50
N LEU A 30 16.61 -0.27 -3.46
CA LEU A 30 17.00 -0.45 -2.07
C LEU A 30 17.36 -1.90 -1.74
N GLU A 31 16.55 -2.85 -2.19
CA GLU A 31 16.76 -4.29 -1.93
C GLU A 31 18.04 -4.84 -2.59
N HIS A 32 18.48 -4.24 -3.71
CA HIS A 32 19.69 -4.64 -4.43
C HIS A 32 20.93 -3.80 -4.09
N SER A 33 20.78 -2.74 -3.31
CA SER A 33 21.90 -1.89 -2.90
C SER A 33 22.57 -2.47 -1.66
N SER A 34 23.91 -2.49 -1.63
CA SER A 34 24.66 -3.00 -0.48
C SER A 34 24.60 -2.07 0.74
N GLU A 35 24.33 -0.78 0.52
CA GLU A 35 24.27 0.24 1.57
C GLU A 35 23.14 1.24 1.29
N LEU A 36 22.36 1.56 2.32
CA LEU A 36 21.52 2.75 2.29
C LEU A 36 22.45 3.97 2.36
N GLY A 37 22.23 4.96 1.49
CA GLY A 37 22.84 6.27 1.65
C GLY A 37 22.45 6.95 2.99
N PRO A 38 22.90 8.18 3.24
CA PRO A 38 22.60 8.88 4.49
C PRO A 38 21.10 8.90 4.81
N ILE A 39 20.74 8.58 6.05
CA ILE A 39 19.33 8.37 6.45
C ILE A 39 18.43 9.60 6.19
N HIS A 40 18.99 10.81 6.29
CA HIS A 40 18.25 12.05 5.99
C HIS A 40 17.93 12.19 4.49
N ALA A 41 18.84 11.77 3.61
CA ALA A 41 18.62 11.77 2.17
C ALA A 41 17.55 10.73 1.80
N TRP A 42 17.60 9.56 2.45
CA TRP A 42 16.55 8.55 2.29
C TRP A 42 15.18 9.05 2.78
N ARG A 43 15.10 9.68 3.96
CA ARG A 43 13.84 10.29 4.44
C ARG A 43 13.29 11.31 3.45
N ALA A 44 14.13 12.20 2.92
CA ALA A 44 13.72 13.17 1.90
C ALA A 44 13.17 12.47 0.64
N ARG A 45 13.77 11.33 0.24
CA ARG A 45 13.25 10.52 -0.86
C ARG A 45 11.86 9.94 -0.54
N CYS A 46 11.66 9.37 0.64
CA CYS A 46 10.36 8.86 1.06
C CYS A 46 9.26 9.95 1.06
N VAL A 47 9.58 11.15 1.56
CA VAL A 47 8.65 12.29 1.52
C VAL A 47 8.33 12.69 0.08
N ALA A 48 9.31 12.70 -0.82
CA ALA A 48 9.08 12.97 -2.24
C ALA A 48 8.19 11.91 -2.91
N LEU A 49 8.34 10.63 -2.55
CA LEU A 49 7.45 9.54 -3.02
C LEU A 49 6.01 9.73 -2.53
N LEU A 50 5.82 10.13 -1.27
CA LEU A 50 4.49 10.46 -0.74
C LEU A 50 3.87 11.67 -1.46
N SER A 51 4.68 12.69 -1.78
CA SER A 51 4.21 13.86 -2.54
C SER A 51 3.80 13.49 -3.96
N ALA A 52 4.59 12.66 -4.66
CA ALA A 52 4.26 12.19 -6.00
C ALA A 52 2.98 11.34 -6.00
N PHE A 53 2.81 10.51 -4.97
CA PHE A 53 1.57 9.79 -4.72
C PHE A 53 0.38 10.76 -4.51
N ASP A 54 0.55 11.79 -3.68
CA ASP A 54 -0.49 12.80 -3.42
C ASP A 54 -0.90 13.54 -4.71
N ASP A 55 0.03 13.78 -5.63
CA ASP A 55 -0.26 14.36 -6.95
C ASP A 55 -1.06 13.40 -7.83
N GLY A 56 -0.66 12.13 -7.90
CA GLY A 56 -1.35 11.10 -8.70
C GLY A 56 -2.77 10.80 -8.22
N VAL A 57 -3.01 10.82 -6.90
CA VAL A 57 -4.34 10.57 -6.34
C VAL A 57 -5.34 11.69 -6.63
N ARG A 58 -4.89 12.95 -6.85
CA ARG A 58 -5.81 14.06 -7.20
C ARG A 58 -6.51 13.86 -8.53
N GLU A 59 -5.96 13.01 -9.40
CA GLU A 59 -6.56 12.66 -10.69
C GLU A 59 -7.66 11.60 -10.54
N LEU A 60 -7.82 11.01 -9.35
CA LEU A 60 -8.78 9.97 -9.05
C LEU A 60 -10.00 10.53 -8.30
N ALA A 61 -11.18 9.98 -8.59
CA ALA A 61 -12.43 10.37 -7.93
C ALA A 61 -12.60 9.69 -6.56
N LEU A 62 -11.62 9.88 -5.66
CA LEU A 62 -11.60 9.25 -4.32
C LEU A 62 -12.10 10.20 -3.24
N THR A 63 -12.73 9.63 -2.22
CA THR A 63 -13.12 10.35 -1.01
C THR A 63 -11.92 10.60 -0.10
N ALA A 64 -11.99 11.64 0.75
CA ALA A 64 -10.89 11.95 1.67
C ALA A 64 -10.47 10.77 2.59
N PRO A 65 -11.40 9.94 3.13
CA PRO A 65 -11.03 8.73 3.86
C PRO A 65 -10.25 7.71 3.02
N GLU A 66 -10.65 7.49 1.76
CA GLU A 66 -9.95 6.58 0.85
C GLU A 66 -8.54 7.07 0.54
N VAL A 67 -8.39 8.36 0.22
CA VAL A 67 -7.08 8.99 0.01
C VAL A 67 -6.20 8.83 1.24
N ARG A 68 -6.73 9.12 2.44
CA ARG A 68 -6.00 8.95 3.70
C ARG A 68 -5.53 7.50 3.88
N GLN A 69 -6.37 6.53 3.58
CA GLN A 69 -6.07 5.12 3.78
C GLN A 69 -5.03 4.58 2.79
N LEU A 70 -5.12 4.97 1.51
CA LEU A 70 -4.08 4.66 0.53
C LEU A 70 -2.74 5.30 0.94
N ARG A 71 -2.76 6.58 1.32
CA ARG A 71 -1.56 7.29 1.77
C ARG A 71 -0.92 6.66 3.00
N LEU A 72 -1.74 6.24 3.97
CA LEU A 72 -1.29 5.59 5.20
C LEU A 72 -0.61 4.24 4.93
N SER A 73 -1.25 3.40 4.12
CA SER A 73 -0.68 2.10 3.76
C SER A 73 0.59 2.21 2.91
N HIS A 74 0.69 3.24 2.06
CA HIS A 74 1.93 3.59 1.35
C HIS A 74 3.05 4.04 2.30
N ALA A 75 2.77 4.98 3.22
CA ALA A 75 3.74 5.43 4.20
C ALA A 75 4.24 4.28 5.09
N LEU A 76 3.34 3.36 5.47
CA LEU A 76 3.67 2.18 6.26
C LEU A 76 4.61 1.22 5.50
N LEU A 77 4.40 1.03 4.19
CA LEU A 77 5.32 0.24 3.36
C LEU A 77 6.73 0.86 3.36
N LEU A 78 6.83 2.18 3.21
CA LEU A 78 8.12 2.89 3.24
C LEU A 78 8.79 2.78 4.62
N ASP A 79 8.04 2.89 5.71
CA ASP A 79 8.55 2.69 7.07
C ASP A 79 9.09 1.26 7.25
N ASP A 80 8.36 0.23 6.82
CA ASP A 80 8.76 -1.17 6.92
C ASP A 80 10.00 -1.49 6.08
N ALA A 81 10.05 -0.99 4.85
CA ALA A 81 11.21 -1.14 3.99
C ALA A 81 12.45 -0.47 4.60
N THR A 82 12.27 0.73 5.16
CA THR A 82 13.36 1.45 5.82
C THR A 82 13.87 0.69 7.04
N LEU A 83 12.98 0.27 7.94
CA LEU A 83 13.34 -0.51 9.13
C LEU A 83 13.98 -1.87 8.81
N SER A 84 13.78 -2.39 7.60
CA SER A 84 14.42 -3.61 7.11
C SER A 84 15.82 -3.36 6.54
N ALA A 85 16.10 -2.15 6.04
CA ALA A 85 17.36 -1.81 5.38
C ALA A 85 18.36 -1.07 6.28
N ILE A 86 17.90 -0.36 7.31
CA ILE A 86 18.79 0.43 8.18
C ILE A 86 19.51 -0.41 9.23
N PRO A 87 20.70 0.02 9.69
CA PRO A 87 21.37 -0.58 10.84
C PRO A 87 20.47 -0.58 12.08
N ALA A 88 20.54 -1.66 12.87
CA ALA A 88 19.71 -1.83 14.07
C ALA A 88 19.82 -0.66 15.07
N ALA A 89 20.99 0.00 15.13
CA ALA A 89 21.21 1.18 15.98
C ALA A 89 20.32 2.38 15.62
N LEU A 90 19.91 2.51 14.34
CA LEU A 90 19.05 3.59 13.86
C LEU A 90 17.56 3.22 13.87
N ALA A 91 17.22 1.94 14.11
CA ALA A 91 15.83 1.47 14.07
C ALA A 91 14.94 2.18 15.10
N GLY A 92 15.45 2.42 16.31
CA GLY A 92 14.70 3.15 17.35
C GLY A 92 14.43 4.61 16.98
N GLU A 93 15.42 5.29 16.41
CA GLU A 93 15.29 6.67 15.93
C GLU A 93 14.25 6.75 14.81
N TRP A 94 14.32 5.85 13.83
CA TRP A 94 13.34 5.81 12.74
C TRP A 94 11.93 5.53 13.26
N ALA A 95 11.75 4.53 14.13
CA ALA A 95 10.43 4.17 14.67
C ALA A 95 9.81 5.31 15.51
N ALA A 96 10.62 6.06 16.25
CA ALA A 96 10.17 7.20 17.03
C ALA A 96 9.70 8.38 16.16
N ALA A 97 10.19 8.49 14.93
CA ALA A 97 9.88 9.56 13.99
C ALA A 97 9.41 9.02 12.62
N SER A 98 8.66 7.92 12.61
CA SER A 98 8.25 7.24 11.38
C SER A 98 7.41 8.14 10.48
N LEU A 99 7.34 7.83 9.19
CA LEU A 99 6.53 8.61 8.24
C LEU A 99 5.06 8.60 8.65
N CYS A 100 4.54 7.44 9.06
CA CYS A 100 3.18 7.31 9.57
C CYS A 100 2.92 8.26 10.76
N ARG A 101 3.88 8.40 11.68
CA ARG A 101 3.72 9.25 12.86
C ARG A 101 3.86 10.74 12.53
N VAL A 102 4.91 11.11 11.81
CA VAL A 102 5.27 12.52 11.60
C VAL A 102 4.46 13.15 10.47
N GLU A 103 4.33 12.44 9.34
CA GLU A 103 3.68 12.98 8.14
C GLU A 103 2.15 12.78 8.16
N LEU A 104 1.66 11.83 8.95
CA LEU A 104 0.26 11.42 8.96
C LEU A 104 -0.41 11.47 10.33
N GLY A 105 0.35 11.70 11.40
CA GLY A 105 -0.19 11.73 12.77
C GLY A 105 -0.74 10.38 13.24
N GLU A 106 -0.33 9.27 12.63
CA GLU A 106 -0.87 7.94 12.87
C GLU A 106 0.20 7.02 13.48
N PRO A 107 0.29 6.96 14.83
CA PRO A 107 1.31 6.16 15.50
C PRO A 107 1.05 4.64 15.44
N ASP A 108 -0.20 4.23 15.24
CA ASP A 108 -0.65 2.83 15.23
C ASP A 108 -1.01 2.35 13.82
N ALA A 109 -0.35 2.93 12.80
CA ALA A 109 -0.64 2.71 11.39
C ALA A 109 -0.72 1.23 10.98
N GLY A 110 0.16 0.39 11.53
CA GLY A 110 0.13 -1.05 11.27
C GLY A 110 -1.19 -1.71 11.68
N LYS A 111 -1.74 -1.33 12.83
CA LYS A 111 -3.04 -1.82 13.30
C LYS A 111 -4.17 -1.31 12.41
N VAL A 112 -4.18 0.00 12.12
CA VAL A 112 -5.22 0.63 11.28
C VAL A 112 -5.27 0.01 9.89
N VAL A 113 -4.12 -0.20 9.25
CA VAL A 113 -4.03 -0.82 7.92
C VAL A 113 -4.47 -2.29 7.97
N LEU A 114 -4.12 -3.03 9.01
CA LEU A 114 -4.57 -4.42 9.18
C LEU A 114 -6.09 -4.52 9.34
N GLU A 115 -6.69 -3.65 10.16
CA GLU A 115 -8.14 -3.60 10.37
C GLU A 115 -8.88 -3.25 9.08
N ASP A 116 -8.37 -2.31 8.29
CA ASP A 116 -8.94 -1.97 6.99
C ASP A 116 -8.85 -3.14 5.99
N MET A 117 -7.72 -3.84 5.94
CA MET A 117 -7.56 -5.03 5.11
C MET A 117 -8.53 -6.15 5.51
N ASP A 118 -8.82 -6.32 6.81
CA ASP A 118 -9.82 -7.29 7.28
C ASP A 118 -11.24 -6.88 6.88
N ALA A 119 -11.58 -5.59 7.01
CA ALA A 119 -12.87 -5.08 6.59
C ALA A 119 -13.07 -5.28 5.09
N LEU A 120 -12.05 -4.99 4.28
CA LEU A 120 -12.07 -5.21 2.83
C LEU A 120 -12.24 -6.70 2.48
N ALA A 121 -11.56 -7.59 3.20
CA ALA A 121 -11.66 -9.03 2.97
C ALA A 121 -13.04 -9.63 3.35
N ALA A 122 -13.75 -8.96 4.28
CA ALA A 122 -15.10 -9.34 4.69
C ALA A 122 -16.19 -8.80 3.77
N GLU A 123 -15.90 -7.78 2.96
CA GLU A 123 -16.86 -7.09 2.09
C GLU A 123 -16.99 -7.79 0.73
N PRO A 124 -18.12 -8.43 0.40
CA PRO A 124 -18.32 -9.12 -0.87
C PRO A 124 -18.27 -8.18 -2.09
N ALA A 125 -18.54 -6.89 -1.87
CA ALA A 125 -18.49 -5.84 -2.89
C ALA A 125 -17.12 -5.15 -3.00
N ALA A 126 -16.08 -5.63 -2.29
CA ALA A 126 -14.74 -5.06 -2.37
C ALA A 126 -14.29 -4.89 -3.83
N THR A 127 -13.80 -3.69 -4.10
CA THR A 127 -13.40 -3.20 -5.42
C THR A 127 -12.04 -3.80 -5.82
N ALA A 128 -11.89 -4.21 -7.08
CA ALA A 128 -10.68 -4.78 -7.65
C ALA A 128 -9.44 -3.88 -7.48
N ALA A 129 -9.58 -2.55 -7.49
CA ALA A 129 -8.48 -1.61 -7.31
C ALA A 129 -7.92 -1.65 -5.89
N TRP A 130 -8.78 -1.57 -4.85
CA TRP A 130 -8.36 -1.71 -3.44
C TRP A 130 -7.71 -3.06 -3.14
N LEU A 131 -8.28 -4.10 -3.73
CA LEU A 131 -7.75 -5.45 -3.67
C LEU A 131 -6.34 -5.51 -4.31
N HIS A 132 -6.19 -4.98 -5.51
CA HIS A 132 -4.90 -4.89 -6.21
C HIS A 132 -3.86 -4.05 -5.44
N TRP A 133 -4.28 -2.94 -4.83
CA TRP A 133 -3.43 -2.08 -4.03
C TRP A 133 -2.78 -2.84 -2.87
N TYR A 134 -3.59 -3.51 -2.05
CA TYR A 134 -3.06 -4.28 -0.93
C TYR A 134 -2.23 -5.50 -1.37
N ALA A 135 -2.60 -6.17 -2.48
CA ALA A 135 -1.73 -7.20 -3.07
C ALA A 135 -0.34 -6.64 -3.43
N SER A 136 -0.32 -5.46 -4.04
CA SER A 136 0.91 -4.80 -4.48
C SER A 136 1.79 -4.41 -3.30
N LEU A 137 1.22 -3.79 -2.25
CA LEU A 137 1.97 -3.44 -1.03
C LEU A 137 2.53 -4.68 -0.31
N LEU A 138 1.72 -5.74 -0.17
CA LEU A 138 2.16 -6.99 0.45
C LEU A 138 3.28 -7.66 -0.36
N THR A 139 3.20 -7.61 -1.69
CA THR A 139 4.24 -8.13 -2.58
C THR A 139 5.54 -7.32 -2.44
N ALA A 140 5.43 -5.99 -2.31
CA ALA A 140 6.55 -5.09 -2.08
C ALA A 140 7.22 -5.26 -0.70
N GLY A 141 6.55 -5.94 0.24
CA GLY A 141 7.13 -6.26 1.55
C GLY A 141 6.49 -5.53 2.71
N LEU A 142 5.29 -4.95 2.55
CA LEU A 142 4.50 -4.50 3.69
C LEU A 142 4.34 -5.64 4.70
N PHE A 143 4.61 -5.33 5.97
CA PHE A 143 4.64 -6.25 7.11
C PHE A 143 5.72 -7.35 7.05
N ARG A 144 6.81 -7.18 6.28
CA ARG A 144 7.90 -8.17 6.17
C ARG A 144 8.46 -8.63 7.52
N ARG A 145 8.47 -7.76 8.54
CA ARG A 145 8.99 -8.05 9.89
C ARG A 145 7.94 -8.53 10.90
N SER A 146 6.66 -8.57 10.53
CA SER A 146 5.57 -9.01 11.40
C SER A 146 5.28 -10.51 11.22
N ALA A 147 5.60 -11.31 12.24
CA ALA A 147 5.33 -12.74 12.26
C ALA A 147 3.82 -13.08 12.16
N GLU A 148 2.97 -12.19 12.68
CA GLU A 148 1.50 -12.31 12.69
C GLU A 148 0.91 -12.15 11.27
N THR A 149 1.66 -11.56 10.35
CA THR A 149 1.16 -11.17 9.03
C THR A 149 1.36 -12.23 7.95
N GLY A 150 2.21 -13.24 8.15
CA GLY A 150 2.54 -14.22 7.09
C GLY A 150 1.37 -15.09 6.61
N ALA A 151 0.53 -15.60 7.52
CA ALA A 151 -0.64 -16.41 7.18
C ALA A 151 -1.80 -15.55 6.66
N ARG A 152 -2.00 -14.37 7.27
CA ARG A 152 -3.01 -13.39 6.87
C ARG A 152 -2.73 -12.81 5.48
N LYS A 153 -1.45 -12.51 5.19
CA LYS A 153 -0.94 -12.14 3.85
C LYS A 153 -1.27 -13.19 2.79
N ARG A 154 -0.96 -14.47 3.05
CA ARG A 154 -1.26 -15.55 2.09
C ARG A 154 -2.75 -15.68 1.83
N LYS A 155 -3.57 -15.72 2.90
CA LYS A 155 -5.03 -15.79 2.77
C LYS A 155 -5.59 -14.62 1.95
N LEU A 156 -5.11 -13.40 2.21
CA LEU A 156 -5.53 -12.22 1.48
C LEU A 156 -5.10 -12.30 0.02
N ILE A 157 -3.85 -12.64 -0.27
CA ILE A 157 -3.35 -12.84 -1.64
C ILE A 157 -4.18 -13.90 -2.38
N ASP A 158 -4.49 -15.04 -1.75
CA ASP A 158 -5.30 -16.10 -2.35
C ASP A 158 -6.74 -15.63 -2.64
N GLN A 159 -7.33 -14.86 -1.72
CA GLN A 159 -8.65 -14.24 -1.93
C GLN A 159 -8.62 -13.25 -3.09
N LEU A 160 -7.57 -12.43 -3.19
CA LEU A 160 -7.36 -11.45 -4.25
C LEU A 160 -7.23 -12.12 -5.62
N TRP A 161 -6.44 -13.18 -5.72
CA TRP A 161 -6.28 -13.95 -6.95
C TRP A 161 -7.56 -14.69 -7.36
N SER A 162 -8.37 -15.17 -6.40
CA SER A 162 -9.63 -15.83 -6.69
C SER A 162 -10.67 -14.91 -7.35
N LEU A 163 -10.57 -13.60 -7.11
CA LEU A 163 -11.45 -12.58 -7.69
C LEU A 163 -10.99 -12.09 -9.06
N TRP A 164 -9.76 -12.43 -9.48
CA TRP A 164 -9.07 -11.79 -10.61
C TRP A 164 -9.42 -12.32 -12.01
N PRO A 165 -9.88 -13.56 -12.26
CA PRO A 165 -10.43 -13.88 -13.60
C PRO A 165 -11.93 -13.55 -13.71
N ALA A 166 -12.71 -13.75 -12.64
CA ALA A 166 -14.17 -13.72 -12.69
C ALA A 166 -14.76 -12.33 -13.05
N ARG A 167 -14.04 -11.25 -12.78
CA ARG A 167 -14.49 -9.88 -13.08
C ARG A 167 -14.20 -9.41 -14.51
N PHE A 168 -13.28 -10.03 -15.25
CA PHE A 168 -12.97 -9.65 -16.64
C PHE A 168 -13.75 -10.46 -17.68
N GLU A 169 -14.31 -11.62 -17.33
CA GLU A 169 -15.08 -12.46 -18.26
C GLU A 169 -16.51 -11.94 -18.54
N GLY A 170 -17.02 -11.01 -17.72
CA GLY A 170 -18.35 -10.40 -17.88
C GLY A 170 -18.40 -9.19 -18.83
N ALA A 171 -17.26 -8.58 -19.17
CA ALA A 171 -17.21 -7.33 -19.94
C ALA A 171 -17.31 -7.53 -21.47
N GLY A 172 -17.37 -8.78 -21.95
CA GLY A 172 -17.39 -9.13 -23.37
C GLY A 172 -18.76 -9.55 -23.93
N LYS A 173 -19.84 -9.42 -23.15
CA LYS A 173 -21.20 -9.75 -23.61
C LYS A 173 -22.18 -8.61 -23.30
N SER A 174 -22.19 -7.60 -24.16
CA SER A 174 -23.34 -6.73 -24.41
C SER A 174 -23.43 -6.43 -25.88
#